data_AF-A0A838WY25-F1
#
_entry.id   AF-A0A838WY25-F1
#
_cell.length_a   1.000
_cell.length_b   1.000
_cell.length_c   1.000
_cell.angle_alpha   90.00
_cell.angle_beta   90.00
_cell.angle_gamma   90.00
#
_symmetry.space_group_name_H-M   'P 1'
#
loop_
_entity.id
_entity.type
_entity.pdbx_description
1 polymer ?
#
loop_
_entity_poly.entity_id
_entity_poly.type
_entity_poly.pdbx_seq_one_letter_code
_entity_poly.pdbx_strand_id
1 'polypeptide(L)'
;ELVTLRDAPMTSPWTGVGSAWAQPLPHQAELISRVVSTYPRGYLLADEVGLGKTVEAGMVLRELFTSGQAKKALLLVPASVMKQWQEELHEKMNLDVARFDKGSFVDRYDEPIPVDPNANPWSAFPIVLASSHLARRCDRRRQILDAGPWDVVLVDEAHHARRRGSKPTDTPNSLLALL
;
A
#
# COMPACT_ATOMS: atom_id res chain seq x y z
N GLU A 1 14.09 -9.96 -28.40
CA GLU A 1 12.96 -9.02 -28.51
C GLU A 1 11.91 -9.19 -27.41
N LEU A 2 11.26 -10.35 -27.24
CA LEU A 2 10.25 -10.53 -26.17
C LEU A 2 10.82 -10.58 -24.74
N VAL A 3 11.97 -11.23 -24.53
CA VAL A 3 12.64 -11.28 -23.21
C VAL A 3 13.08 -9.89 -22.77
N THR A 4 13.64 -9.11 -23.69
CA THR A 4 13.99 -7.70 -23.47
C THR A 4 12.77 -6.84 -23.15
N LEU A 5 11.60 -7.11 -23.75
CA LEU A 5 10.34 -6.43 -23.41
C LEU A 5 9.79 -6.83 -22.03
N ARG A 6 9.97 -8.09 -21.61
CA ARG A 6 9.60 -8.55 -20.27
C ARG A 6 10.37 -7.82 -19.19
N ASP A 7 11.67 -7.63 -19.40
CA ASP A 7 12.57 -7.01 -18.41
C ASP A 7 12.60 -5.47 -18.56
N ALA A 8 12.07 -4.93 -19.66
CA ALA A 8 12.03 -3.50 -19.95
C ALA A 8 11.50 -2.63 -18.80
N PRO A 9 10.40 -2.99 -18.11
CA PRO A 9 9.87 -2.19 -17.00
C PRO A 9 10.83 -2.04 -15.82
N MET A 10 11.76 -2.98 -15.62
CA MET A 10 12.80 -2.88 -14.58
C MET A 10 14.02 -2.09 -15.04
N THR A 11 14.21 -1.95 -16.36
CA THR A 11 15.37 -1.26 -16.94
C THR A 11 15.08 0.19 -17.32
N SER A 12 13.81 0.56 -17.53
CA SER A 12 13.39 1.92 -17.83
C SER A 12 12.70 2.55 -16.62
N PRO A 13 13.21 3.67 -16.08
CA PRO A 13 12.55 4.36 -14.98
C PRO A 13 11.18 4.89 -15.41
N TRP A 14 10.26 5.01 -14.46
CA TRP A 14 8.93 5.59 -14.66
C TRP A 14 7.98 4.75 -15.51
N THR A 15 8.31 3.48 -15.78
CA THR A 15 7.44 2.59 -16.56
C THR A 15 6.14 2.30 -15.83
N GLY A 16 6.17 2.19 -14.50
CA GLY A 16 4.97 2.00 -13.69
C GLY A 16 4.04 3.20 -13.81
N VAL A 17 4.54 4.40 -13.50
CA VAL A 17 3.75 5.64 -13.62
C VAL A 17 3.26 5.88 -15.05
N GLY A 18 4.16 5.80 -16.03
CA GLY A 18 3.85 6.11 -17.43
C GLY A 18 2.86 5.14 -18.09
N SER A 19 2.71 3.93 -17.55
CA SER A 19 1.75 2.92 -18.03
C SER A 19 0.47 2.82 -17.18
N ALA A 20 0.31 3.68 -16.17
CA ALA A 20 -0.93 3.77 -15.42
C ALA A 20 -2.06 4.36 -16.28
N TRP A 21 -3.31 4.08 -15.93
CA TRP A 21 -4.47 4.61 -16.66
C TRP A 21 -4.72 6.08 -16.36
N ALA A 22 -4.44 6.52 -15.14
CA ALA A 22 -4.47 7.93 -14.77
C ALA A 22 -3.13 8.61 -15.06
N GLN A 23 -3.18 9.88 -15.46
CA GLN A 23 -1.99 10.74 -15.60
C GLN A 23 -1.85 11.62 -14.36
N PRO A 24 -0.68 11.67 -13.71
CA PRO A 24 -0.48 12.51 -12.55
C PRO A 24 -0.50 14.00 -12.93
N LEU A 25 -1.09 14.83 -12.07
CA LEU A 25 -0.96 16.29 -12.19
C LEU A 25 0.49 16.72 -11.92
N PRO A 26 0.93 17.91 -12.37
CA PRO A 26 2.33 18.33 -12.22
C PRO A 26 2.87 18.25 -10.77
N HIS A 27 2.09 18.72 -9.79
CA HIS A 27 2.48 18.64 -8.37
C HIS A 27 2.56 17.19 -7.87
N GLN A 28 1.65 16.31 -8.32
CA GLN A 28 1.67 14.89 -8.00
C GLN A 28 2.92 14.23 -8.60
N ALA A 29 3.27 14.57 -9.85
CA ALA A 29 4.45 14.04 -10.51
C ALA A 29 5.75 14.41 -9.80
N GLU A 30 5.88 15.65 -9.31
CA GLU A 30 7.01 16.08 -8.48
C GLU A 30 7.11 15.28 -7.17
N LEU A 31 5.98 15.06 -6.50
CA LEU A 31 5.90 14.28 -5.27
C LEU A 31 6.27 12.81 -5.52
N ILE A 32 5.62 12.17 -6.49
CA ILE A 32 5.90 10.78 -6.88
C ILE A 32 7.38 10.62 -7.22
N SER A 33 7.94 11.57 -8.00
CA SER A 33 9.34 11.56 -8.39
C SER A 33 10.28 11.61 -7.20
N ARG A 34 10.01 12.51 -6.25
CA ARG A 34 10.78 12.64 -5.00
C ARG A 34 10.70 11.38 -4.15
N VAL A 35 9.51 10.80 -3.98
CA VAL A 35 9.33 9.60 -3.13
C VAL A 35 10.04 8.40 -3.73
N VAL A 36 9.86 8.14 -5.04
CA VAL A 36 10.50 7.00 -5.72
C VAL A 36 12.03 7.14 -5.74
N SER A 37 12.56 8.32 -6.07
CA SER A 37 14.02 8.55 -6.18
C SER A 37 14.78 8.47 -4.85
N THR A 38 14.07 8.53 -3.72
CA THR A 38 14.67 8.49 -2.37
C THR A 38 14.24 7.26 -1.58
N TYR A 39 13.51 6.33 -2.20
CA TYR A 39 13.17 5.04 -1.61
C TYR A 39 14.45 4.35 -1.07
N PRO A 40 14.45 3.78 0.15
CA PRO A 40 13.31 3.46 1.02
C PRO A 40 12.99 4.52 2.11
N ARG A 41 13.25 5.81 1.88
CA ARG A 41 12.91 6.86 2.85
C ARG A 41 11.41 6.95 3.09
N GLY A 42 10.99 7.11 4.35
CA GLY A 42 9.60 7.32 4.74
C GLY A 42 9.09 8.75 4.50
N TYR A 43 7.81 8.87 4.13
CA TYR A 43 7.14 10.13 3.82
C TYR A 43 5.78 10.24 4.52
N LEU A 44 5.37 11.48 4.82
CA LEU A 44 4.03 11.82 5.29
C LEU A 44 3.38 12.77 4.27
N LEU A 45 2.33 12.31 3.60
CA LEU A 45 1.60 13.09 2.60
C LEU A 45 0.50 13.93 3.28
N ALA A 46 0.75 15.22 3.51
CA ALA A 46 -0.08 16.09 4.35
C ALA A 46 -0.79 17.24 3.61
N ASP A 47 -0.87 17.17 2.29
CA ASP A 47 -1.69 18.04 1.42
C ASP A 47 -3.19 18.01 1.81
N GLU A 48 -3.96 18.95 1.26
CA GLU A 48 -5.40 19.08 1.53
C GLU A 48 -6.22 17.85 1.09
N VAL A 49 -7.36 17.67 1.74
CA VAL A 49 -8.33 16.62 1.40
C VAL A 49 -8.83 16.84 -0.02
N GLY A 50 -8.80 15.78 -0.84
CA GLY A 50 -9.26 15.83 -2.23
C GLY A 50 -8.18 16.11 -3.27
N LEU A 51 -6.92 16.35 -2.88
CA LEU A 51 -5.81 16.56 -3.83
C LEU A 51 -5.26 15.28 -4.48
N GLY A 52 -5.90 14.13 -4.23
CA GLY A 52 -5.55 12.88 -4.92
C GLY A 52 -4.42 12.09 -4.28
N LYS A 53 -4.25 12.15 -2.94
CA LYS A 53 -3.27 11.34 -2.18
C LYS A 53 -3.30 9.86 -2.51
N THR A 54 -4.49 9.30 -2.72
CA THR A 54 -4.67 7.89 -3.12
C THR A 54 -4.01 7.62 -4.47
N VAL A 55 -4.14 8.55 -5.42
CA VAL A 55 -3.49 8.46 -6.73
C VAL A 55 -1.98 8.57 -6.57
N GLU A 56 -1.49 9.57 -5.83
CA GLU A 56 -0.05 9.74 -5.58
C GLU A 56 0.58 8.49 -4.96
N ALA A 57 -0.01 7.97 -3.88
CA ALA A 57 0.50 6.82 -3.18
C ALA A 57 0.37 5.52 -4.02
N GLY A 58 -0.72 5.38 -4.77
CA GLY A 58 -0.90 4.28 -5.72
C GLY A 58 0.11 4.31 -6.87
N MET A 59 0.44 5.49 -7.39
CA MET A 59 1.46 5.66 -8.44
C MET A 59 2.86 5.33 -7.94
N VAL A 60 3.21 5.78 -6.71
CA VAL A 60 4.46 5.38 -6.06
C VAL A 60 4.51 3.86 -5.90
N LEU A 61 3.44 3.25 -5.37
CA LEU A 61 3.38 1.80 -5.19
C LEU A 61 3.55 1.07 -6.52
N ARG A 62 2.84 1.51 -7.57
CA ARG A 62 2.93 0.94 -8.91
C ARG A 62 4.35 1.02 -9.45
N GLU A 63 5.01 2.16 -9.33
CA GLU A 63 6.37 2.35 -9.82
C GLU A 63 7.36 1.44 -9.11
N LEU A 64 7.30 1.36 -7.78
CA LEU A 64 8.18 0.51 -6.99
C LEU A 64 7.99 -0.98 -7.31
N PHE A 65 6.76 -1.43 -7.55
CA PHE A 65 6.49 -2.83 -7.93
C PHE A 65 6.89 -3.11 -9.38
N THR A 66 6.60 -2.20 -10.30
CA THR A 66 6.90 -2.37 -11.74
C THR A 66 8.40 -2.35 -12.00
N SER A 67 9.15 -1.50 -11.29
CA SER A 67 10.61 -1.46 -11.34
C SER A 67 11.29 -2.58 -10.56
N GLY A 68 10.54 -3.36 -9.78
CA GLY A 68 11.06 -4.45 -8.95
C GLY A 68 11.77 -4.01 -7.66
N GLN A 69 11.71 -2.72 -7.31
CA GLN A 69 12.26 -2.17 -6.06
C GLN A 69 11.50 -2.64 -4.83
N ALA A 70 10.18 -2.87 -4.97
CA ALA A 70 9.34 -3.45 -3.93
C ALA A 70 8.66 -4.72 -4.46
N LYS A 71 8.49 -5.71 -3.58
CA LYS A 71 7.83 -6.99 -3.87
C LYS A 71 6.70 -7.29 -2.91
N LYS A 72 6.72 -6.68 -1.71
CA LYS A 72 5.71 -6.90 -0.68
C LYS A 72 5.25 -5.59 -0.04
N ALA A 73 3.94 -5.33 -0.07
CA ALA A 73 3.35 -4.12 0.47
C ALA A 73 2.11 -4.38 1.33
N LEU A 74 1.99 -3.60 2.39
CA LEU A 74 0.83 -3.58 3.29
C LEU A 74 0.15 -2.22 3.23
N LEU A 75 -1.11 -2.18 2.84
CA LEU A 75 -1.93 -0.97 2.82
C LEU A 75 -2.93 -1.06 3.99
N LEU A 76 -2.80 -0.14 4.93
CA LEU A 76 -3.65 -0.02 6.12
C LEU A 76 -4.54 1.20 6.00
N VAL A 77 -5.83 0.98 5.69
CA VAL A 77 -6.78 2.08 5.44
C VAL A 77 -8.03 1.95 6.31
N PRO A 78 -8.83 3.01 6.52
CA PRO A 78 -10.09 2.88 7.26
C PRO A 78 -11.04 1.89 6.57
N ALA A 79 -11.73 1.06 7.36
CA ALA A 79 -12.58 -0.02 6.83
C ALA A 79 -13.67 0.49 5.86
N SER A 80 -14.18 1.70 6.09
CA SER A 80 -15.21 2.35 5.29
C SER A 80 -14.79 2.70 3.86
N VAL A 81 -13.48 2.88 3.62
CA VAL A 81 -12.94 3.29 2.30
C VAL A 81 -12.08 2.21 1.66
N MET A 82 -11.96 1.02 2.25
CA MET A 82 -11.15 -0.06 1.67
C MET A 82 -11.62 -0.46 0.26
N LYS A 83 -12.92 -0.55 0.03
CA LYS A 83 -13.46 -0.89 -1.30
C LYS A 83 -13.10 0.18 -2.33
N GLN A 84 -13.29 1.46 -1.98
CA GLN A 84 -12.88 2.57 -2.83
C GLN A 84 -11.37 2.56 -3.13
N TRP A 85 -10.52 2.28 -2.14
CA TRP A 85 -9.07 2.12 -2.37
C TRP A 85 -8.77 1.01 -3.37
N GLN A 86 -9.43 -0.15 -3.23
CA GLN A 86 -9.28 -1.29 -4.13
C GLN A 86 -9.71 -0.94 -5.57
N GLU A 87 -10.85 -0.25 -5.71
CA GLU A 87 -11.37 0.22 -7.00
C GLU A 87 -10.43 1.25 -7.63
N GLU A 88 -9.97 2.26 -6.89
CA GLU A 88 -9.07 3.28 -7.42
C GLU A 88 -7.70 2.69 -7.84
N LEU A 89 -7.16 1.75 -7.07
CA LEU A 89 -5.93 1.03 -7.44
C LEU A 89 -6.09 0.29 -8.77
N HIS A 90 -7.23 -0.32 -9.01
CA HIS A 90 -7.53 -0.97 -10.28
C HIS A 90 -7.75 0.07 -11.40
N GLU A 91 -8.71 0.97 -11.24
CA GLU A 91 -9.21 1.88 -12.29
C GLU A 91 -8.24 3.01 -12.67
N LYS A 92 -7.30 3.37 -11.81
CA LYS A 92 -6.37 4.47 -12.08
C LYS A 92 -4.93 3.98 -12.21
N MET A 93 -4.55 3.00 -11.40
CA MET A 93 -3.18 2.50 -11.32
C MET A 93 -3.01 1.11 -11.96
N ASN A 94 -4.07 0.48 -12.47
CA ASN A 94 -4.00 -0.87 -13.05
C ASN A 94 -3.29 -1.86 -12.10
N LEU A 95 -3.67 -1.81 -10.82
CA LEU A 95 -3.18 -2.68 -9.75
C LEU A 95 -4.37 -3.45 -9.15
N ASP A 96 -4.43 -4.75 -9.41
CA ASP A 96 -5.35 -5.64 -8.73
C ASP A 96 -4.79 -6.02 -7.36
N VAL A 97 -5.52 -5.61 -6.31
CA VAL A 97 -5.10 -5.81 -4.92
C VAL A 97 -6.15 -6.63 -4.19
N ALA A 98 -5.70 -7.67 -3.49
CA ALA A 98 -6.57 -8.47 -2.64
C ALA A 98 -6.89 -7.70 -1.35
N ARG A 99 -8.19 -7.55 -1.05
CA ARG A 99 -8.66 -6.89 0.16
C ARG A 99 -8.99 -7.93 1.22
N PHE A 100 -8.37 -7.83 2.38
CA PHE A 100 -8.67 -8.67 3.52
C PHE A 100 -9.86 -8.07 4.29
N ASP A 101 -11.02 -8.71 4.17
CA ASP A 101 -12.26 -8.28 4.81
C ASP A 101 -12.97 -9.47 5.48
N LYS A 102 -13.53 -9.23 6.67
CA LYS A 102 -14.27 -10.23 7.47
C LYS A 102 -13.60 -11.59 7.66
N GLY A 103 -12.26 -11.66 7.55
CA GLY A 103 -11.48 -12.88 7.77
C GLY A 103 -11.10 -13.65 6.50
N SER A 104 -11.47 -13.16 5.32
CA SER A 104 -11.12 -13.72 4.02
C SER A 104 -10.56 -12.66 3.09
N PHE A 105 -9.91 -13.08 2.01
CA PHE A 105 -9.59 -12.18 0.92
C PHE A 105 -10.74 -12.11 -0.07
N VAL A 106 -11.01 -10.90 -0.55
CA VAL A 106 -12.01 -10.64 -1.58
C VAL A 106 -11.42 -9.74 -2.66
N ASP A 107 -11.93 -9.90 -3.88
CA ASP A 107 -11.61 -9.02 -5.00
C ASP A 107 -12.47 -7.74 -4.98
N ARG A 108 -12.36 -6.94 -6.04
CA ARG A 108 -13.10 -5.68 -6.22
C ARG A 108 -14.61 -5.87 -6.38
N TYR A 109 -15.06 -7.06 -6.78
CA TYR A 109 -16.47 -7.42 -6.93
C TYR A 109 -17.05 -8.05 -5.65
N ASP A 110 -16.30 -8.02 -4.54
CA ASP A 110 -16.63 -8.70 -3.28
C ASP A 110 -16.65 -10.24 -3.41
N GLU A 111 -16.02 -10.80 -4.45
CA GLU A 111 -15.93 -12.25 -4.62
C GLU A 111 -14.76 -12.82 -3.79
N PRO A 112 -14.97 -13.95 -3.06
CA PRO A 112 -13.91 -14.56 -2.27
C PRO A 112 -12.74 -15.03 -3.13
N ILE A 113 -11.52 -14.66 -2.74
CA ILE A 113 -10.28 -15.17 -3.33
C ILE A 113 -9.78 -16.31 -2.44
N PRO A 114 -9.74 -17.56 -2.94
CA PRO A 114 -9.28 -18.70 -2.15
C PRO A 114 -7.79 -18.55 -1.84
N VAL A 115 -7.45 -18.78 -0.58
CA VAL A 115 -6.07 -18.83 -0.08
C VAL A 115 -5.86 -20.12 0.71
N ASP A 116 -4.62 -20.59 0.80
CA ASP A 116 -4.30 -21.76 1.62
C ASP A 116 -4.64 -21.46 3.10
N PRO A 117 -5.56 -22.22 3.72
CA PRO A 117 -5.94 -22.01 5.11
C PRO A 117 -4.80 -22.26 6.11
N ASN A 118 -3.75 -22.96 5.70
CA ASN A 118 -2.58 -23.26 6.54
C ASN A 118 -1.46 -22.22 6.38
N ALA A 119 -1.52 -21.36 5.37
CA ALA A 119 -0.55 -20.32 5.15
C ALA A 119 -0.86 -19.07 5.99
N ASN A 120 0.15 -18.26 6.27
CA ASN A 120 -0.06 -16.94 6.85
C ASN A 120 -0.84 -16.06 5.84
N PRO A 121 -2.07 -15.60 6.15
CA PRO A 121 -2.88 -14.81 5.22
C PRO A 121 -2.16 -13.57 4.69
N TRP A 122 -1.34 -12.93 5.52
CA TRP A 122 -0.58 -11.73 5.16
C TRP A 122 0.58 -12.00 4.19
N SER A 123 0.83 -13.25 3.84
CA SER A 123 1.79 -13.66 2.82
C SER A 123 1.14 -14.22 1.56
N ALA A 124 -0.19 -14.25 1.48
CA ALA A 124 -0.90 -14.82 0.35
C ALA A 124 -0.75 -13.98 -0.94
N PHE A 125 -0.54 -12.67 -0.82
CA PHE A 125 -0.45 -11.75 -1.95
C PHE A 125 0.74 -10.78 -1.82
N PRO A 126 1.30 -10.31 -2.95
CA PRO A 126 2.35 -9.28 -2.96
C PRO A 126 1.89 -7.96 -2.36
N ILE A 127 0.63 -7.59 -2.59
CA ILE A 127 0.01 -6.37 -2.02
C ILE A 127 -1.21 -6.81 -1.23
N VAL A 128 -1.25 -6.45 0.06
CA VAL A 128 -2.38 -6.74 0.94
C VAL A 128 -3.02 -5.44 1.38
N LEU A 129 -4.30 -5.27 1.06
CA LEU A 129 -5.13 -4.18 1.55
C LEU A 129 -5.94 -4.65 2.76
N ALA A 130 -5.79 -3.99 3.90
CA ALA A 130 -6.49 -4.36 5.12
C ALA A 130 -6.89 -3.13 5.95
N SER A 131 -7.83 -3.33 6.87
CA SER A 131 -8.23 -2.23 7.72
C SER A 131 -7.15 -1.88 8.75
N SER A 132 -6.91 -0.59 8.95
CA SER A 132 -5.98 -0.09 9.97
C SER A 132 -6.40 -0.48 11.39
N HIS A 133 -7.69 -0.75 11.61
CA HIS A 133 -8.23 -1.25 12.88
C HIS A 133 -7.85 -2.72 13.12
N LEU A 134 -7.92 -3.57 12.09
CA LEU A 134 -7.58 -4.98 12.20
C LEU A 134 -6.11 -5.17 12.61
N ALA A 135 -5.21 -4.35 12.06
CA ALA A 135 -3.79 -4.37 12.37
C ALA A 135 -3.47 -4.04 13.85
N ARG A 136 -4.41 -3.41 14.58
CA ARG A 136 -4.23 -3.09 16.01
C ARG A 136 -4.49 -4.28 16.93
N ARG A 137 -5.17 -5.33 16.46
CA ARG A 137 -5.49 -6.49 17.28
C ARG A 137 -4.23 -7.34 17.50
N CYS A 138 -3.98 -7.75 18.75
CA CYS A 138 -2.74 -8.43 19.14
C CYS A 138 -2.49 -9.74 18.37
N ASP A 139 -3.55 -10.52 18.14
CA ASP A 139 -3.52 -11.76 17.35
C ASP A 139 -3.08 -11.52 15.90
N ARG A 140 -3.62 -10.48 15.27
CA ARG A 140 -3.31 -10.14 13.87
C ARG A 140 -1.97 -9.46 13.70
N ARG A 141 -1.58 -8.62 14.65
CA ARG A 141 -0.30 -7.91 14.62
C ARG A 141 0.89 -8.85 14.50
N ARG A 142 0.89 -9.94 15.29
CA ARG A 142 1.96 -10.94 15.20
C ARG A 142 2.03 -11.56 13.81
N GLN A 143 0.89 -11.93 13.23
CA GLN A 143 0.84 -12.49 11.88
C GLN A 143 1.33 -11.50 10.81
N ILE A 144 1.04 -10.21 10.95
CA ILE A 144 1.53 -9.15 10.05
C ILE A 144 3.05 -9.04 10.14
N LEU A 145 3.61 -9.04 11.36
CA LEU A 145 5.06 -8.97 11.57
C LEU A 145 5.76 -10.24 11.05
N ASP A 146 5.17 -11.42 11.30
CA ASP A 146 5.69 -12.72 10.86
C ASP A 146 5.60 -12.90 9.35
N ALA A 147 4.74 -12.15 8.65
CA ALA A 147 4.71 -12.10 7.20
C ALA A 147 5.82 -11.21 6.61
N GLY A 148 6.57 -10.49 7.42
CA GLY A 148 7.62 -9.59 6.94
C GLY A 148 8.87 -10.30 6.38
N PRO A 149 9.81 -9.53 5.80
CA PRO A 149 9.84 -8.07 5.75
C PRO A 149 8.85 -7.47 4.74
N TRP A 150 8.35 -6.27 5.03
CA TRP A 150 7.52 -5.46 4.14
C TRP A 150 8.40 -4.39 3.48
N ASP A 151 8.34 -4.29 2.15
CA ASP A 151 9.11 -3.29 1.40
C ASP A 151 8.42 -1.91 1.44
N VAL A 152 7.09 -1.90 1.55
CA VAL A 152 6.26 -0.70 1.66
C VAL A 152 5.15 -0.93 2.68
N VAL A 153 4.97 0.02 3.59
CA VAL A 153 3.78 0.11 4.44
C VAL A 153 3.11 1.45 4.20
N LEU A 154 1.89 1.43 3.69
CA LEU A 154 1.07 2.61 3.47
C LEU A 154 0.02 2.67 4.56
N VAL A 155 -0.10 3.82 5.23
CA VAL A 155 -1.14 4.06 6.23
C VAL A 155 -1.96 5.27 5.85
N ASP A 156 -3.23 5.04 5.53
CA ASP A 156 -4.19 6.11 5.34
C ASP A 156 -4.74 6.58 6.69
N GLU A 157 -5.07 7.85 6.77
CA GLU A 157 -5.43 8.54 8.03
C GLU A 157 -4.41 8.32 9.16
N ALA A 158 -3.12 8.50 8.82
CA ALA A 158 -2.00 8.29 9.73
C ALA A 158 -2.08 9.13 11.02
N HIS A 159 -2.91 10.17 11.06
CA HIS A 159 -3.21 10.93 12.28
C HIS A 159 -3.82 10.06 13.40
N HIS A 160 -4.37 8.88 13.07
CA HIS A 160 -4.79 7.88 14.04
C HIS A 160 -3.64 7.08 14.68
N ALA A 161 -2.43 7.14 14.13
CA ALA A 161 -1.21 6.57 14.71
C ALA A 161 -0.59 7.58 15.68
N ARG A 162 -0.94 7.47 16.97
CA ARG A 162 -0.60 8.48 17.99
C ARG A 162 -0.11 7.85 19.29
N ARG A 163 0.58 8.66 20.08
CA ARG A 163 0.88 8.36 21.49
C ARG A 163 -0.31 8.75 22.37
N ARG A 164 -0.43 8.13 23.56
CA ARG A 164 -1.49 8.48 24.53
C ARG A 164 -1.32 9.87 25.17
N GLY A 165 -0.18 10.52 24.96
CA GLY A 165 0.08 11.91 25.32
C GLY A 165 0.95 12.59 24.27
N SER A 166 1.40 13.81 24.56
CA SER A 166 2.16 14.65 23.65
C SER A 166 3.68 14.54 23.80
N LYS A 167 4.18 13.81 24.80
CA LYS A 167 5.63 13.65 25.04
C LYS A 167 6.21 12.53 24.16
N PRO A 168 7.46 12.66 23.69
CA PRO A 168 8.13 11.59 22.94
C PRO A 168 8.23 10.26 23.70
N THR A 169 8.25 10.32 25.04
CA THR A 169 8.32 9.16 25.94
C THR A 169 6.98 8.44 26.13
N ASP A 170 5.87 9.02 25.65
CA ASP A 170 4.55 8.47 25.90
C ASP A 170 4.30 7.21 25.08
N THR A 171 3.58 6.24 25.65
CA THR A 171 3.34 4.95 25.02
C THR A 171 2.63 5.12 23.67
N PRO A 172 3.21 4.61 22.57
CA PRO A 172 2.56 4.63 21.26
C PRO A 172 1.37 3.67 21.27
N ASN A 173 0.35 3.98 20.47
CA ASN A 173 -0.73 3.02 20.23
C ASN A 173 -0.26 1.88 19.31
N SER A 174 -1.07 0.83 19.19
CA SER A 174 -0.70 -0.38 18.42
C SER A 174 -0.40 -0.11 16.95
N LEU A 175 -1.00 0.92 16.35
CA LEU A 175 -0.75 1.30 14.95
C LEU A 175 0.60 1.99 14.82
N LEU A 176 0.90 2.98 15.66
CA LEU A 176 2.20 3.66 15.64
C LEU A 176 3.36 2.72 16.03
N ALA A 177 3.10 1.71 16.87
CA ALA A 177 4.11 0.73 17.23
C ALA A 177 4.35 -0.35 16.13
N LEU A 178 3.49 -0.41 15.10
CA LEU A 178 3.64 -1.31 13.96
C LEU A 178 4.55 -0.69 12.87
N LEU A 179 4.58 0.63 12.81
CA LEU A 179 5.39 1.45 11.90
C LEU A 179 6.78 1.71 12.49
#